data_AF-W6ZB41-F1
#
_entry.id   AF-W6ZB41-F1
#
_cell.length_a   1.000
_cell.length_b   1.000
_cell.length_c   1.000
_cell.angle_alpha   90.00
_cell.angle_beta   90.00
_cell.angle_gamma   90.00
#
_symmetry.space_group_name_H-M   'P 1'
#
loop_
_entity.id
_entity.type
_entity.pdbx_description
1 polymer ?
#
loop_
_entity_poly.entity_id
_entity_poly.type
_entity_poly.pdbx_seq_one_letter_code
_entity_poly.pdbx_strand_id
1 'polypeptide(L)'
;MKLLFLILPFLGNVLALVPRAPQAVPPACTCDTVFCAQVWPDSCYCANDAKKACYEKCGGSPPTYDTCPPRSVAARAPQEAAPTPISTPTSAPTPTPPSTCVCEPVFCIDSWPESCYCNNDAKKNCYEKCGGEVPEYQTCPPREVVPKPDPIPNPDPSTECKCPEIMCIQSFPEGCYCANNAKLQCYELCGGEEPVLSSCD
;
A
#
# COMPACT_ATOMS: atom_id res chain seq x y z
N MET A 1 -77.74 -56.03 3.09
CA MET A 1 -77.39 -54.59 3.09
C MET A 1 -76.09 -54.37 3.88
N LYS A 2 -74.92 -54.59 3.26
CA LYS A 2 -73.58 -54.28 3.81
C LYS A 2 -72.53 -54.85 2.85
N LEU A 3 -72.20 -54.11 1.79
CA LEU A 3 -70.99 -54.25 0.98
C LEU A 3 -71.17 -53.30 -0.19
N LEU A 4 -70.55 -52.10 -0.18
CA LEU A 4 -70.30 -51.24 -1.36
C LEU A 4 -69.85 -49.82 -0.95
N PHE A 5 -68.85 -49.64 -0.06
CA PHE A 5 -68.33 -48.28 0.22
C PHE A 5 -66.84 -48.24 0.65
N LEU A 6 -65.97 -49.03 0.02
CA LEU A 6 -64.54 -49.07 0.38
C LEU A 6 -63.58 -49.12 -0.83
N ILE A 7 -63.85 -48.38 -1.92
CA ILE A 7 -62.91 -48.34 -3.07
C ILE A 7 -62.75 -46.97 -3.76
N LEU A 8 -63.02 -45.83 -3.11
CA LEU A 8 -62.61 -44.53 -3.66
C LEU A 8 -62.16 -43.59 -2.53
N PRO A 9 -60.83 -43.50 -2.29
CA PRO A 9 -60.16 -42.22 -2.56
C PRO A 9 -58.68 -42.41 -2.97
N PHE A 10 -58.41 -42.95 -4.17
CA PHE A 10 -57.04 -43.01 -4.73
C PHE A 10 -56.88 -42.35 -6.11
N LEU A 11 -57.84 -41.53 -6.54
CA LEU A 11 -57.84 -40.88 -7.87
C LEU A 11 -57.94 -39.35 -7.77
N GLY A 12 -57.21 -38.72 -6.86
CA GLY A 12 -57.35 -37.29 -6.63
C GLY A 12 -56.09 -36.59 -6.16
N ASN A 13 -54.94 -36.79 -6.82
CA ASN A 13 -53.79 -35.89 -6.72
C ASN A 13 -52.83 -36.09 -7.91
N VAL A 14 -53.34 -35.87 -9.13
CA VAL A 14 -52.47 -35.50 -10.26
C VAL A 14 -52.51 -33.98 -10.35
N LEU A 15 -51.88 -33.32 -9.37
CA LEU A 15 -51.62 -31.89 -9.45
C LEU A 15 -50.56 -31.69 -10.54
N ALA A 16 -50.98 -30.93 -11.55
CA ALA A 16 -50.23 -30.57 -12.73
C ALA A 16 -48.78 -30.17 -12.40
N LEU A 17 -47.83 -30.90 -12.99
CA LEU A 17 -46.50 -30.39 -13.30
C LEU A 17 -46.68 -29.27 -14.34
N VAL A 18 -47.10 -28.09 -13.90
CA VAL A 18 -46.98 -26.88 -14.72
C VAL A 18 -45.48 -26.60 -14.79
N PRO A 19 -44.82 -26.66 -15.96
CA PRO A 19 -43.46 -26.20 -16.09
C PRO A 19 -43.45 -24.74 -15.67
N ARG A 20 -42.87 -24.47 -14.50
CA ARG A 20 -42.65 -23.11 -13.99
C ARG A 20 -41.71 -22.47 -15.00
N ALA A 21 -42.26 -21.65 -15.89
CA ALA A 21 -41.49 -20.85 -16.83
C ALA A 21 -40.35 -20.21 -16.03
N PRO A 22 -39.09 -20.26 -16.53
CA PRO A 22 -37.95 -19.71 -15.82
C PRO A 22 -38.30 -18.29 -15.40
N GLN A 23 -38.53 -18.09 -14.11
CA GLN A 23 -38.79 -16.77 -13.56
C GLN A 23 -37.56 -15.97 -13.94
N ALA A 24 -37.76 -14.93 -14.77
CA ALA A 24 -36.72 -14.00 -15.15
C ALA A 24 -35.97 -13.63 -13.87
N VAL A 25 -34.71 -14.09 -13.79
CA VAL A 25 -33.87 -13.81 -12.63
C VAL A 25 -33.90 -12.30 -12.49
N PRO A 26 -34.34 -11.76 -11.34
CA PRO A 26 -34.37 -10.32 -11.16
C PRO A 26 -32.98 -9.77 -11.50
N PRO A 27 -32.89 -8.63 -12.21
CA PRO A 27 -31.62 -8.09 -12.64
C PRO A 27 -30.68 -8.03 -11.44
N ALA A 28 -29.46 -8.56 -11.60
CA ALA A 28 -28.46 -8.55 -10.55
C ALA A 28 -28.34 -7.12 -10.01
N CYS A 29 -28.57 -6.94 -8.71
CA CYS A 29 -28.51 -5.62 -8.12
C CYS A 29 -27.05 -5.16 -8.06
N THR A 30 -26.73 -4.12 -8.82
CA THR A 30 -25.38 -3.57 -8.88
C THR A 30 -25.25 -2.43 -7.89
N CYS A 31 -24.22 -2.49 -7.05
CA CYS A 31 -23.88 -1.43 -6.11
C CYS A 31 -22.91 -0.43 -6.74
N ASP A 32 -23.10 0.85 -6.41
CA ASP A 32 -22.26 1.92 -6.90
C ASP A 32 -20.85 1.79 -6.29
N THR A 33 -19.81 2.00 -7.10
CA THR A 33 -18.43 2.00 -6.61
C THR A 33 -18.17 3.30 -5.86
N VAL A 34 -17.90 3.21 -4.56
CA VAL A 34 -17.57 4.35 -3.71
C VAL A 34 -16.05 4.47 -3.58
N PHE A 35 -15.50 5.63 -3.90
CA PHE A 35 -14.10 5.95 -3.70
C PHE A 35 -13.90 6.58 -2.32
N CYS A 36 -13.24 5.85 -1.43
CA CYS A 36 -12.92 6.32 -0.08
C CYS A 36 -11.57 7.04 -0.06
N ALA A 37 -11.42 8.01 0.85
CA ALA A 37 -10.13 8.63 1.12
C ALA A 37 -9.12 7.57 1.55
N GLN A 38 -7.87 7.65 1.10
CA GLN A 38 -6.80 6.71 1.45
C GLN A 38 -6.10 7.09 2.76
N VAL A 39 -6.88 7.53 3.75
CA VAL A 39 -6.40 8.00 5.05
C VAL A 39 -7.06 7.17 6.14
N TRP A 40 -6.25 6.54 7.00
CA TRP A 40 -6.73 5.78 8.14
C TRP A 40 -6.98 6.72 9.34
N PRO A 41 -8.11 6.62 10.07
CA PRO A 41 -9.13 5.56 10.01
C PRO A 41 -10.33 5.86 9.09
N ASP A 42 -10.39 7.02 8.43
CA ASP A 42 -11.55 7.46 7.65
C ASP A 42 -11.90 6.52 6.49
N SER A 43 -10.88 5.91 5.86
CA SER A 43 -11.04 4.93 4.79
C SER A 43 -11.88 3.71 5.21
N CYS A 44 -11.68 3.22 6.44
CA CYS A 44 -12.40 2.09 7.01
C CYS A 44 -13.90 2.39 7.17
N TYR A 45 -14.20 3.56 7.73
CA TYR A 45 -15.58 3.98 7.95
C TYR A 45 -16.34 4.14 6.63
N CYS A 46 -15.72 4.82 5.66
CA CYS A 46 -16.30 4.99 4.34
C CYS A 46 -16.58 3.64 3.64
N ALA A 47 -15.64 2.69 3.71
CA ALA A 47 -15.83 1.37 3.11
C ALA A 47 -16.99 0.59 3.77
N ASN A 48 -17.12 0.68 5.10
CA ASN A 48 -18.24 0.06 5.82
C ASN A 48 -19.58 0.71 5.48
N ASP A 49 -19.63 2.04 5.38
CA ASP A 49 -20.84 2.77 4.99
C ASP A 49 -21.26 2.43 3.56
N ALA A 50 -20.31 2.28 2.63
CA ALA A 50 -20.58 1.83 1.26
C ALA A 50 -21.16 0.40 1.21
N LYS A 51 -20.59 -0.54 1.98
CA LYS A 51 -21.12 -1.91 2.11
C LYS A 51 -22.54 -1.89 2.68
N LYS A 52 -22.79 -1.07 3.71
CA LYS A 52 -24.11 -0.91 4.34
C LYS A 52 -25.15 -0.34 3.36
N ALA A 53 -24.82 0.74 2.65
CA ALA A 53 -25.71 1.35 1.67
C ALA A 53 -26.05 0.38 0.53
N CYS A 54 -25.06 -0.39 0.07
CA CYS A 54 -25.26 -1.46 -0.91
C CYS A 54 -26.24 -2.52 -0.40
N TYR A 55 -26.07 -2.99 0.84
CA TYR A 55 -26.98 -3.95 1.46
C TYR A 55 -28.40 -3.41 1.63
N GLU A 56 -28.57 -2.14 2.03
CA GLU A 56 -29.89 -1.52 2.15
C GLU A 56 -30.59 -1.34 0.79
N LYS A 57 -29.82 -1.05 -0.27
CA LYS A 57 -30.32 -0.89 -1.63
C LYS A 57 -30.69 -2.23 -2.29
N CYS A 58 -29.84 -3.25 -2.10
CA CYS A 58 -29.92 -4.51 -2.84
C CYS A 58 -30.45 -5.69 -2.02
N GLY A 59 -30.49 -5.58 -0.70
CA GLY A 59 -30.77 -6.71 0.20
C GLY A 59 -29.66 -7.77 0.16
N GLY A 60 -30.06 -9.02 0.44
CA GLY A 60 -29.17 -10.18 0.41
C GLY A 60 -28.68 -10.62 1.79
N SER A 61 -27.49 -11.20 1.84
CA SER A 61 -26.83 -11.56 3.10
C SER A 61 -26.20 -10.32 3.74
N PRO A 62 -26.32 -10.13 5.06
CA PRO A 62 -25.66 -9.02 5.76
C PRO A 62 -24.15 -8.98 5.46
N PRO A 63 -23.58 -7.82 5.11
CA PRO A 63 -22.16 -7.72 4.82
C PRO A 63 -21.33 -7.82 6.12
N THR A 64 -20.12 -8.34 6.00
CA THR A 64 -19.13 -8.28 7.07
C THR A 64 -18.47 -6.91 7.08
N TYR A 65 -18.55 -6.22 8.22
CA TYR A 65 -17.91 -4.93 8.43
C TYR A 65 -16.50 -5.12 9.01
N ASP A 66 -15.59 -4.26 8.56
CA ASP A 66 -14.24 -4.17 9.12
C ASP A 66 -14.29 -3.44 10.46
N THR A 67 -13.44 -3.83 11.42
CA THR A 67 -13.41 -3.17 12.73
C THR A 67 -12.58 -1.90 12.64
N CYS A 68 -13.23 -0.74 12.66
CA CYS A 68 -12.55 0.55 12.62
C CYS A 68 -12.15 1.02 14.04
N PRO A 69 -10.98 1.66 14.23
CA PRO A 69 -10.59 2.26 15.51
C PRO A 69 -11.61 3.32 15.92
N PRO A 70 -11.94 3.48 17.22
CA PRO A 70 -12.90 4.49 17.66
C PRO A 70 -12.56 5.86 17.07
N ARG A 71 -13.55 6.58 16.54
CA ARG A 71 -13.37 8.01 16.24
C ARG A 71 -13.10 8.69 17.57
N SER A 72 -11.83 8.92 17.89
CA SER A 72 -11.41 9.62 19.09
C SER A 72 -11.80 11.08 18.95
N VAL A 73 -13.08 11.38 19.16
CA VAL A 73 -13.59 12.74 19.32
C VAL A 73 -13.29 13.17 20.76
N ALA A 74 -12.02 13.39 21.06
CA ALA A 74 -11.72 14.62 21.76
C ALA A 74 -11.72 15.67 20.66
N ALA A 75 -12.83 16.39 20.48
CA ALA A 75 -12.76 17.68 19.81
C ALA A 75 -11.62 18.41 20.50
N ARG A 76 -10.51 18.60 19.77
CA ARG A 76 -9.42 19.41 20.28
C ARG A 76 -10.10 20.73 20.60
N ALA A 77 -10.16 21.08 21.89
CA ALA A 77 -10.59 22.41 22.29
C ALA A 77 -9.89 23.37 21.32
N PRO A 78 -10.59 24.39 20.78
CA PRO A 78 -9.96 25.36 19.90
C PRO A 78 -8.60 25.68 20.51
N GLN A 79 -7.52 25.36 19.79
CA GLN A 79 -6.21 25.79 20.25
C GLN A 79 -6.32 27.31 20.20
N GLU A 80 -6.61 27.88 21.37
CA GLU A 80 -6.39 29.27 21.68
C GLU A 80 -5.00 29.55 21.12
N ALA A 81 -4.95 30.42 20.11
CA ALA A 81 -3.74 30.68 19.34
C ALA A 81 -2.60 30.81 20.33
N ALA A 82 -1.63 29.90 20.26
CA ALA A 82 -0.49 29.95 21.14
C ALA A 82 0.05 31.39 21.05
N PRO A 83 0.22 32.09 22.19
CA PRO A 83 0.77 33.44 22.16
C PRO A 83 2.07 33.35 21.38
N THR A 84 2.19 34.23 20.39
CA THR A 84 3.41 34.44 19.60
C THR A 84 4.61 34.31 20.55
N PRO A 85 5.60 33.46 20.27
CA PRO A 85 6.75 33.34 21.14
C PRO A 85 7.34 34.74 21.32
N ILE A 86 7.27 35.26 22.55
CA ILE A 86 8.01 36.44 22.94
C ILE A 86 9.47 36.04 22.76
N SER A 87 10.11 36.62 21.74
CA SER A 87 11.53 36.49 21.50
C SER A 87 12.27 36.90 22.77
N THR A 88 12.70 35.93 23.55
CA THR A 88 13.71 36.13 24.58
C THR A 88 14.92 36.74 23.87
N PRO A 89 15.49 37.86 24.34
CA PRO A 89 16.72 38.39 23.78
C PRO A 89 17.87 37.42 24.09
N THR A 90 18.09 36.48 23.18
CA THR A 90 19.29 35.66 23.12
C THR A 90 20.48 36.60 23.04
N SER A 91 21.38 36.47 24.02
CA SER A 91 22.65 37.17 24.06
C SER A 91 23.37 37.01 22.73
N ALA A 92 23.82 38.15 22.19
CA ALA A 92 24.44 38.25 20.87
C ALA A 92 25.51 37.15 20.68
N PRO A 93 25.35 36.25 19.68
CA PRO A 93 26.48 35.43 19.26
C PRO A 93 27.54 36.36 18.65
N THR A 94 28.78 36.16 19.08
CA THR A 94 29.98 36.64 18.39
C THR A 94 29.79 36.47 16.88
N PRO A 95 30.11 37.47 16.04
CA PRO A 95 29.96 37.37 14.60
C PRO A 95 30.89 36.28 14.04
N THR A 96 30.37 35.06 13.98
CA THR A 96 30.94 33.99 13.18
C THR A 96 30.85 34.45 11.72
N PRO A 97 31.95 34.42 10.96
CA PRO A 97 31.94 34.85 9.56
C PRO A 97 30.81 34.13 8.80
N PRO A 98 30.16 34.79 7.83
CA PRO A 98 29.08 34.18 7.07
C PRO A 98 29.62 32.95 6.36
N SER A 99 29.36 31.76 6.93
CA SER A 99 29.57 30.51 6.22
C SER A 99 28.50 30.48 5.13
N THR A 100 28.86 30.92 3.93
CA THR A 100 28.01 30.92 2.74
C THR A 100 27.64 29.51 2.26
N CYS A 101 27.99 28.48 3.03
CA CYS A 101 27.71 27.10 2.69
C CYS A 101 26.30 26.73 3.16
N VAL A 102 25.39 26.68 2.19
CA VAL A 102 24.01 26.27 2.39
C VAL A 102 23.90 24.78 2.06
N CYS A 103 23.43 23.99 3.02
CA CYS A 103 23.16 22.59 2.79
C CYS A 103 21.81 22.42 2.08
N GLU A 104 21.80 21.58 1.06
CA GLU A 104 20.59 21.27 0.30
C GLU A 104 19.60 20.51 1.19
N PRO A 105 18.29 20.84 1.13
CA PRO A 105 17.28 20.09 1.88
C PRO A 105 17.22 18.65 1.38
N VAL A 106 17.42 17.70 2.28
CA VAL A 106 17.24 16.27 2.00
C VAL A 106 15.85 15.87 2.49
N PHE A 107 15.05 15.29 1.59
CA PHE A 107 13.74 14.75 1.93
C PHE A 107 13.89 13.28 2.31
N CYS A 108 13.80 13.00 3.61
CA CYS A 108 13.81 11.64 4.12
C CYS A 108 12.41 11.04 4.14
N ILE A 109 12.30 9.72 3.96
CA ILE A 109 11.04 9.00 4.14
C ILE A 109 10.58 9.11 5.60
N ASP A 110 9.28 9.26 5.84
CA ASP A 110 8.71 9.31 7.20
C ASP A 110 8.50 7.91 7.83
N SER A 111 9.40 6.97 7.51
CA SER A 111 9.34 5.58 7.98
C SER A 111 10.52 5.26 8.89
N TRP A 112 10.23 4.83 10.11
CA TRP A 112 11.25 4.37 11.05
C TRP A 112 11.63 2.90 10.77
N PRO A 113 12.92 2.51 10.74
CA PRO A 113 14.10 3.30 11.13
C PRO A 113 14.79 4.07 9.99
N GLU A 114 14.36 3.93 8.74
CA GLU A 114 15.05 4.53 7.57
C GLU A 114 15.16 6.06 7.63
N SER A 115 14.16 6.74 8.19
CA SER A 115 14.15 8.18 8.40
C SER A 115 15.30 8.66 9.30
N CYS A 116 15.71 7.86 10.29
CA CYS A 116 16.81 8.17 11.21
C CYS A 116 18.16 8.20 10.48
N TYR A 117 18.41 7.15 9.69
CA TYR A 117 19.64 7.00 8.92
C TYR A 117 19.78 8.12 7.89
N CYS A 118 18.73 8.36 7.10
CA CYS A 118 18.71 9.43 6.10
C CYS A 118 18.99 10.80 6.73
N ASN A 119 18.35 11.13 7.86
CA ASN A 119 18.58 12.41 8.54
C ASN A 119 20.02 12.55 9.07
N ASN A 120 20.59 11.48 9.62
CA ASN A 120 21.97 11.47 10.09
C ASN A 120 22.96 11.64 8.94
N ASP A 121 22.75 10.93 7.82
CA ASP A 121 23.59 11.04 6.63
C ASP A 121 23.49 12.45 6.01
N ALA A 122 22.30 13.05 5.97
CA ALA A 122 22.12 14.43 5.51
C ALA A 122 22.93 15.42 6.36
N LYS A 123 22.86 15.30 7.70
CA LYS A 123 23.66 16.13 8.62
C LYS A 123 25.17 15.90 8.43
N LYS A 124 25.59 14.64 8.32
CA LYS A 124 26.99 14.27 8.12
C LYS A 124 27.52 14.85 6.81
N ASN A 125 26.81 14.65 5.70
CA ASN A 125 27.19 15.15 4.38
C ASN A 125 27.25 16.68 4.36
N CYS A 126 26.31 17.34 5.03
CA CYS A 126 26.31 18.78 5.22
C CYS A 126 27.57 19.25 5.98
N TYR A 127 27.90 18.61 7.09
CA TYR A 127 29.11 18.90 7.86
C TYR A 127 30.40 18.63 7.05
N GLU A 128 30.47 17.55 6.29
CA GLU A 128 31.62 17.25 5.43
C GLU A 128 31.79 18.27 4.29
N LYS A 129 30.68 18.73 3.70
CA LYS A 129 30.67 19.72 2.61
C LYS A 129 30.97 21.14 3.10
N CYS A 130 30.40 21.51 4.24
CA CYS A 130 30.37 22.90 4.73
C CYS A 130 31.26 23.16 5.95
N GLY A 131 31.75 22.11 6.61
CA GLY A 131 32.35 22.23 7.93
C GLY A 131 31.34 22.68 8.99
N GLY A 132 31.84 23.37 10.01
CA GLY A 132 31.03 23.95 11.08
C GLY A 132 31.18 23.21 12.40
N GLU A 133 30.13 23.27 13.23
CA GLU A 133 30.06 22.48 14.47
C GLU A 133 29.69 21.03 14.13
N VAL A 134 30.31 20.08 14.85
CA VAL A 134 30.04 18.65 14.65
C VAL A 134 28.56 18.39 14.99
N PRO A 135 27.76 17.84 14.05
CA PRO A 135 26.34 17.67 14.29
C PRO A 135 26.08 16.55 15.29
N GLU A 136 25.05 16.73 16.10
CA GLU A 136 24.51 15.65 16.93
C GLU A 136 23.65 14.70 16.10
N TYR A 137 24.01 13.41 16.15
CA TYR A 137 23.32 12.33 15.45
C TYR A 137 22.27 11.67 16.35
N GLN A 138 21.15 11.28 15.75
CA GLN A 138 20.17 10.43 16.42
C GLN A 138 20.70 9.00 16.56
N THR A 139 20.37 8.31 17.65
CA THR A 139 20.69 6.88 17.80
C THR A 139 19.67 6.06 17.00
N CYS A 140 20.10 5.46 15.90
CA CYS A 140 19.24 4.61 15.08
C CYS A 140 19.29 3.14 15.54
N PRO A 141 18.18 2.37 15.48
CA PRO A 141 18.19 0.93 15.76
C PRO A 141 19.08 0.19 14.76
N PRO A 142 19.84 -0.85 15.15
CA PRO A 142 20.70 -1.59 14.23
C PRO A 142 19.94 -2.03 12.98
N ARG A 143 20.53 -1.86 11.80
CA ARG A 143 19.95 -2.42 10.57
C ARG A 143 19.94 -3.94 10.72
N GLU A 144 18.77 -4.54 10.56
CA GLU A 144 18.70 -5.98 10.34
C GLU A 144 19.46 -6.27 9.06
N VAL A 145 20.63 -6.89 9.21
CA VAL A 145 21.39 -7.37 8.07
C VAL A 145 20.54 -8.51 7.52
N VAL A 146 19.72 -8.22 6.51
CA VAL A 146 19.06 -9.28 5.75
C VAL A 146 20.20 -10.16 5.27
N PRO A 147 20.27 -11.43 5.71
CA PRO A 147 21.33 -12.32 5.27
C PRO A 147 21.34 -12.27 3.76
N LYS A 148 22.49 -11.94 3.18
CA LYS A 148 22.66 -12.03 1.72
C LYS A 148 22.14 -13.42 1.36
N PRO A 149 21.14 -13.54 0.45
CA PRO A 149 20.64 -14.84 0.04
C PRO A 149 21.85 -15.71 -0.28
N ASP A 150 21.87 -16.93 0.27
CA ASP A 150 22.94 -17.87 -0.04
C ASP A 150 23.09 -17.92 -1.56
N PRO A 151 24.32 -17.92 -2.10
CA PRO A 151 24.54 -17.98 -3.53
C PRO A 151 23.65 -19.08 -4.11
N ILE A 152 22.74 -18.69 -4.99
CA ILE A 152 21.85 -19.64 -5.66
C ILE A 152 22.77 -20.72 -6.24
N PRO A 153 22.57 -22.00 -5.89
CA PRO A 153 23.39 -23.08 -6.42
C PRO A 153 23.42 -22.92 -7.94
N ASN A 154 24.62 -22.82 -8.52
CA ASN A 154 24.77 -22.64 -9.96
C ASN A 154 23.84 -23.65 -10.66
N PRO A 155 22.89 -23.19 -11.48
CA PRO A 155 21.96 -24.08 -12.14
C PRO A 155 22.76 -25.14 -12.90
N ASP A 156 22.29 -26.39 -12.82
CA ASP A 156 22.86 -27.51 -13.57
C ASP A 156 23.06 -27.08 -15.02
N PRO A 157 24.28 -27.15 -15.58
CA PRO A 157 24.59 -26.71 -16.94
C PRO A 157 23.73 -27.38 -18.02
N SER A 158 22.94 -28.41 -17.68
CA SER A 158 21.96 -29.01 -18.58
C SER A 158 20.63 -28.26 -18.69
N THR A 159 20.35 -27.23 -17.89
CA THR A 159 19.08 -26.50 -17.93
C THR A 159 19.35 -25.07 -18.39
N GLU A 160 19.10 -24.81 -19.67
CA GLU A 160 19.15 -23.47 -20.25
C GLU A 160 18.28 -22.52 -19.42
N CYS A 161 18.91 -21.56 -18.71
CA CYS A 161 18.17 -20.63 -17.87
C CYS A 161 17.38 -19.67 -18.76
N LYS A 162 16.06 -19.65 -18.58
CA LYS A 162 15.16 -18.81 -19.37
C LYS A 162 14.76 -17.59 -18.57
N CYS A 163 15.23 -16.43 -19.01
CA CYS A 163 14.81 -15.16 -18.43
C CYS A 163 13.39 -14.81 -18.90
N PRO A 164 12.55 -14.28 -18.00
CA PRO A 164 11.22 -13.81 -18.37
C PRO A 164 11.34 -12.69 -19.42
N GLU A 165 10.53 -12.77 -20.46
CA GLU A 165 10.45 -11.71 -21.46
C GLU A 165 9.67 -10.52 -20.87
N ILE A 166 10.39 -9.45 -20.52
CA ILE A 166 9.81 -8.21 -20.01
C ILE A 166 9.62 -7.24 -21.17
N MET A 167 8.37 -6.94 -21.49
CA MET A 167 8.04 -5.93 -22.49
C MET A 167 8.18 -4.53 -21.91
N CYS A 168 9.27 -3.85 -22.26
CA CYS A 168 9.50 -2.46 -21.88
C CYS A 168 8.85 -1.50 -22.89
N ILE A 169 8.23 -0.43 -22.37
CA ILE A 169 7.77 0.67 -23.20
C ILE A 169 8.97 1.36 -23.85
N GLN A 170 8.82 1.82 -25.09
CA GLN A 170 9.90 2.50 -25.83
C GLN A 170 9.95 4.00 -25.54
N SER A 171 9.53 4.44 -24.35
CA SER A 171 9.64 5.84 -23.92
C SER A 171 10.97 6.05 -23.19
N PHE A 172 11.56 7.23 -23.35
CA PHE A 172 12.70 7.65 -22.56
C PHE A 172 12.23 8.59 -21.43
N PRO A 173 12.69 8.40 -20.20
CA PRO A 173 13.71 7.44 -19.75
C PRO A 173 13.17 6.09 -19.25
N GLU A 174 11.85 5.92 -19.12
CA GLU A 174 11.25 4.78 -18.41
C GLU A 174 11.54 3.42 -19.07
N GLY A 175 11.61 3.39 -20.40
CA GLY A 175 12.00 2.21 -21.17
C GLY A 175 13.43 1.77 -20.92
N CYS A 176 14.36 2.72 -20.75
CA CYS A 176 15.75 2.44 -20.42
C CYS A 176 15.86 1.81 -19.02
N TYR A 177 15.17 2.39 -18.03
CA TYR A 177 15.12 1.85 -16.67
C TYR A 177 14.49 0.46 -16.64
N CYS A 178 13.40 0.25 -17.38
CA CYS A 178 12.77 -1.06 -17.52
C CYS A 178 13.74 -2.12 -18.09
N ALA A 179 14.45 -1.78 -19.17
CA ALA A 179 15.39 -2.71 -19.80
C ALA A 179 16.57 -3.05 -18.88
N ASN A 180 17.09 -2.08 -18.13
CA ASN A 180 18.13 -2.30 -17.13
C ASN A 180 17.64 -3.22 -16.00
N ASN A 181 16.44 -2.98 -15.48
CA ASN A 181 15.85 -3.83 -14.44
C ASN A 181 15.59 -5.25 -14.94
N ALA A 182 15.16 -5.43 -16.19
CA ALA A 182 14.97 -6.76 -16.78
C ALA A 182 16.29 -7.55 -16.86
N LYS A 183 17.39 -6.89 -17.26
CA LYS A 183 18.73 -7.49 -17.26
C LYS A 183 19.19 -7.89 -15.86
N LEU A 184 18.99 -7.03 -14.87
CA LEU A 184 19.35 -7.32 -13.48
C LEU A 184 18.56 -8.50 -12.93
N GLN A 185 17.24 -8.52 -13.14
CA GLN A 185 16.40 -9.65 -12.71
C GLN A 185 16.81 -10.97 -13.37
N CYS A 186 17.14 -10.94 -14.66
CA CYS A 186 17.68 -12.10 -15.37
C CYS A 186 18.99 -12.58 -14.75
N TYR A 187 19.91 -11.67 -14.43
CA TYR A 187 21.16 -11.98 -13.73
C TYR A 187 20.94 -12.54 -12.32
N GLU A 188 20.01 -11.99 -11.55
CA GLU A 188 19.66 -12.51 -10.22
C GLU A 188 19.05 -13.91 -10.27
N LEU A 189 18.23 -14.19 -11.29
CA LEU A 189 17.58 -15.49 -11.47
C LEU A 189 18.53 -16.56 -12.02
N CYS A 190 19.36 -16.19 -12.99
CA CYS A 190 20.17 -17.13 -13.77
C CYS A 190 21.65 -17.14 -13.41
N GLY A 191 22.13 -16.15 -12.64
CA GLY A 191 23.55 -15.88 -12.48
C GLY A 191 24.22 -15.45 -13.79
N GLY A 192 25.52 -15.72 -13.89
CA GLY A 192 26.33 -15.44 -15.08
C GLY A 192 27.29 -14.26 -14.91
N GLU A 193 27.58 -13.58 -16.01
CA GLU A 193 28.34 -12.32 -15.99
C GLU A 193 27.41 -11.16 -15.64
N GLU A 194 27.91 -10.23 -14.81
CA GLU A 194 27.14 -9.05 -14.40
C GLU A 194 26.76 -8.19 -15.62
N PRO A 195 25.47 -7.85 -15.80
CA PRO A 195 25.02 -7.19 -17.01
C PRO A 195 25.49 -5.74 -17.06
N VAL A 196 25.98 -5.30 -18.23
CA VAL A 196 26.28 -3.90 -18.47
C VAL A 196 24.96 -3.13 -18.65
N LEU A 197 24.72 -2.18 -17.75
CA LEU A 197 23.54 -1.32 -17.74
C LEU A 197 23.76 -0.06 -18.58
N SER A 198 22.71 0.39 -19.26
CA SER A 198 22.73 1.64 -20.02
C SER A 198 22.55 2.85 -19.10
N SER A 199 23.15 3.99 -19.47
CA SER A 199 22.83 5.28 -18.83
C SER A 199 21.42 5.73 -19.24
N CYS A 200 20.57 6.08 -18.28
CA CYS A 200 19.17 6.46 -18.51
C CYS A 200 18.85 7.92 -18.15
N ASP A 201 19.89 8.73 -17.96
CA ASP A 201 19.83 10.16 -17.65
C ASP A 201 19.76 11.04 -18.92
#